data_AF-A0A2D4PZ42-F1
#
_entry.id   AF-A0A2D4PZ42-F1
#
_cell.length_a   1.000
_cell.length_b   1.000
_cell.length_c   1.000
_cell.angle_alpha   90.00
_cell.angle_beta   90.00
_cell.angle_gamma   90.00
#
_symmetry.space_group_name_H-M   'P 1'
#
loop_
_entity.id
_entity.type
_entity.pdbx_description
1 polymer ?
#
loop_
_entity_poly.entity_id
_entity_poly.type
_entity_poly.pdbx_seq_one_letter_code
_entity_poly.pdbx_strand_id
1 'polypeptide(L)'
;MLNFDLSEKKDEELPPVYHGNPITDRKSTFQAHLAPVVCLKQVKNILAELYKNKKIASATHNIYAYRIYCEDKQTFLQDCEDDGETAAGGRLLHLMQILNVHNVLVVVSRWYGGILLGPDRFKHINNCARNILVEQNYTNISQNSSKPLGKNKRMRKEKKKAEH
;
A
#
# COMPACT_ATOMS: atom_id res chain seq x y z
N MET A 1 7.66 9.96 -44.52
CA MET A 1 7.26 8.94 -43.52
C MET A 1 7.31 9.62 -42.18
N LEU A 2 6.15 9.88 -41.58
CA LEU A 2 6.07 10.55 -40.29
C LEU A 2 6.60 9.59 -39.22
N ASN A 3 7.67 9.99 -38.52
CA ASN A 3 8.09 9.35 -37.28
C ASN A 3 6.98 9.62 -36.26
N PHE A 4 5.99 8.73 -36.21
CA PHE A 4 4.95 8.74 -35.20
C PHE A 4 5.62 8.35 -33.88
N ASP A 5 5.80 9.35 -33.02
CA ASP A 5 6.49 9.19 -31.75
C ASP A 5 5.77 8.13 -30.89
N LEU A 6 6.42 6.98 -30.73
CA LEU A 6 5.91 5.87 -29.93
C LEU A 6 5.91 6.19 -28.42
N SER A 7 6.57 7.28 -27.99
CA SER A 7 6.57 7.71 -26.59
C SER A 7 5.23 8.29 -26.16
N GLU A 8 4.53 9.04 -27.02
CA GLU A 8 3.21 9.61 -26.71
C GLU A 8 2.13 8.53 -26.54
N LYS A 9 2.25 7.39 -27.25
CA LYS A 9 1.27 6.28 -27.13
C LYS A 9 1.28 5.60 -25.77
N LYS A 10 2.41 5.59 -25.05
CA LYS A 10 2.50 4.97 -23.72
C LYS A 10 1.70 5.73 -22.65
N ASP A 11 1.47 7.03 -22.86
CA ASP A 11 0.72 7.88 -21.93
C ASP A 11 -0.81 7.82 -22.14
N GLU A 12 -1.27 7.18 -23.21
CA GLU A 12 -2.70 7.06 -23.55
C GLU A 12 -3.32 5.72 -23.13
N GLU A 13 -2.54 4.65 -23.06
CA GLU A 13 -3.04 3.35 -22.61
C GLU A 13 -3.31 3.35 -21.10
N LEU A 14 -4.49 2.87 -20.70
CA LEU A 14 -4.86 2.72 -19.29
C LEU A 14 -4.10 1.51 -18.70
N PRO A 15 -3.22 1.72 -17.72
CA PRO A 15 -2.48 0.60 -17.13
C PRO A 15 -3.39 -0.46 -16.48
N PRO A 16 -2.98 -1.73 -16.44
CA PRO A 16 -3.74 -2.76 -15.74
C PRO A 16 -3.78 -2.46 -14.24
N VAL A 17 -4.93 -2.74 -13.62
CA VAL A 17 -5.10 -2.63 -12.17
C VAL A 17 -5.06 -4.01 -11.53
N TYR A 18 -4.16 -4.18 -10.58
CA TYR A 18 -4.06 -5.39 -9.76
C TYR A 18 -4.81 -5.17 -8.44
N HIS A 19 -5.43 -6.23 -7.93
CA HIS A 19 -6.20 -6.18 -6.69
C HIS A 19 -5.64 -7.19 -5.70
N GLY A 20 -5.29 -6.70 -4.51
CA GLY A 20 -4.75 -7.52 -3.44
C GLY A 20 -5.84 -8.27 -2.69
N ASN A 21 -5.41 -9.26 -1.91
CA ASN A 21 -6.31 -9.98 -1.01
C ASN A 21 -6.85 -9.04 0.10
N PRO A 22 -8.15 -9.06 0.39
CA PRO A 22 -8.72 -8.22 1.42
C PRO A 22 -8.32 -8.70 2.83
N ILE A 23 -8.12 -7.74 3.74
CA ILE A 23 -7.92 -7.98 5.18
C ILE A 23 -9.17 -7.48 5.91
N THR A 24 -9.74 -8.29 6.79
CA THR A 24 -10.90 -7.92 7.61
C THR A 24 -10.58 -8.00 9.10
N ASP A 25 -10.88 -6.94 9.85
CA ASP A 25 -10.77 -6.87 11.32
C ASP A 25 -11.98 -6.11 11.87
N ARG A 26 -12.67 -6.71 12.85
CA ARG A 26 -13.85 -6.12 13.53
C ARG A 26 -14.82 -5.48 12.52
N LYS A 27 -15.21 -6.29 11.52
CA LYS A 27 -16.11 -5.95 10.40
C LYS A 27 -15.60 -4.87 9.43
N SER A 28 -14.50 -4.19 9.73
CA SER A 28 -13.87 -3.29 8.77
C SER A 28 -13.05 -4.10 7.79
N THR A 29 -13.19 -3.83 6.50
CA THR A 29 -12.45 -4.53 5.43
C THR A 29 -11.55 -3.54 4.70
N PHE A 30 -10.35 -3.99 4.36
CA PHE A 30 -9.32 -3.22 3.67
C PHE A 30 -8.90 -4.00 2.42
N GLN A 31 -8.77 -3.33 1.29
CA GLN A 31 -8.25 -3.93 0.07
C GLN A 31 -7.33 -2.93 -0.63
N ALA A 32 -6.14 -3.40 -1.04
CA ALA A 32 -5.25 -2.59 -1.86
C ALA A 32 -5.49 -2.86 -3.35
N HIS A 33 -5.33 -1.81 -4.14
CA HIS A 33 -5.35 -1.79 -5.59
C HIS A 33 -4.06 -1.12 -6.05
N LEU A 34 -3.42 -1.68 -7.08
CA LEU A 34 -2.12 -1.21 -7.57
C LEU A 34 -2.19 -1.04 -9.07
N ALA A 35 -1.61 0.04 -9.59
CA ALA A 35 -1.39 0.20 -11.01
C ALA A 35 0.01 0.77 -11.29
N PRO A 36 0.75 0.25 -12.30
CA PRO A 36 1.92 0.91 -12.82
C PRO A 36 1.52 2.27 -13.40
N VAL A 37 2.29 3.31 -13.10
CA VAL A 37 2.04 4.66 -13.64
C VAL A 37 3.35 5.36 -13.96
N VAL A 38 3.38 6.09 -15.06
CA VAL A 38 4.54 6.88 -15.51
C VAL A 38 4.25 8.38 -15.58
N CYS A 39 2.98 8.79 -15.45
CA CYS A 39 2.59 10.20 -15.46
C CYS A 39 1.31 10.47 -14.65
N LEU A 40 1.05 11.74 -14.33
CA LEU A 40 -0.16 12.14 -13.57
C LEU A 40 -1.46 11.87 -14.33
N LYS A 41 -1.43 11.87 -15.67
CA LYS A 41 -2.60 11.56 -16.49
C LYS A 41 -3.08 10.13 -16.22
N GLN A 42 -2.15 9.17 -16.15
CA GLN A 42 -2.46 7.79 -15.80
C GLN A 42 -2.98 7.65 -14.37
N VAL A 43 -2.42 8.38 -13.40
CA VAL A 43 -2.95 8.39 -12.01
C VAL A 43 -4.43 8.79 -12.00
N LYS A 44 -4.78 9.90 -12.66
CA LYS A 44 -6.17 10.37 -12.75
C LYS A 44 -7.08 9.38 -13.45
N ASN A 45 -6.62 8.81 -14.57
CA ASN A 45 -7.40 7.85 -15.35
C ASN A 45 -7.65 6.55 -14.57
N ILE A 46 -6.66 6.04 -13.84
CA ILE A 46 -6.81 4.84 -13.01
C ILE A 46 -7.74 5.08 -11.83
N LEU A 47 -7.65 6.23 -11.16
CA LEU A 47 -8.61 6.59 -10.11
C LEU A 47 -10.04 6.65 -10.67
N ALA A 48 -10.24 7.27 -11.83
CA ALA A 48 -11.53 7.31 -12.49
C ALA A 48 -12.05 5.91 -12.86
N GLU A 49 -11.17 5.01 -13.35
CA GLU A 49 -11.52 3.62 -13.64
C GLU A 49 -11.93 2.86 -12.38
N LEU A 50 -11.14 2.96 -11.31
CA LEU A 50 -11.44 2.34 -10.02
C LEU A 50 -12.81 2.77 -9.48
N TYR A 51 -13.16 4.05 -9.63
CA TYR A 51 -14.45 4.57 -9.20
C TYR A 51 -15.65 4.16 -10.07
N LYS A 52 -15.45 3.53 -11.24
CA LYS A 52 -16.55 2.87 -11.96
C LYS A 52 -17.02 1.61 -11.23
N ASN A 53 -16.16 0.98 -10.44
CA ASN A 53 -16.55 -0.14 -9.59
C ASN A 53 -17.33 0.38 -8.37
N LYS A 54 -18.65 0.10 -8.35
CA LYS A 54 -19.55 0.53 -7.27
C LYS A 54 -19.09 0.13 -5.86
N LYS A 55 -18.40 -1.01 -5.72
CA LYS A 55 -17.88 -1.45 -4.42
C LYS A 55 -16.77 -0.51 -3.92
N ILE A 56 -15.88 -0.09 -4.81
CA ILE A 56 -14.77 0.82 -4.49
C ILE A 56 -15.30 2.25 -4.30
N ALA A 57 -16.18 2.71 -5.19
CA ALA A 57 -16.81 4.02 -5.08
C ALA A 57 -17.64 4.21 -3.81
N SER A 58 -18.18 3.13 -3.23
CA SER A 58 -18.92 3.16 -1.96
C SER A 58 -18.06 2.83 -0.74
N ALA A 59 -16.74 2.66 -0.90
CA ALA A 59 -15.84 2.52 0.24
C ALA A 59 -15.91 3.76 1.13
N THR A 60 -15.74 3.57 2.45
CA THR A 60 -15.75 4.66 3.41
C THR A 60 -14.57 5.61 3.18
N HIS A 61 -13.43 5.04 2.79
CA HIS A 61 -12.22 5.78 2.44
C HIS A 61 -11.50 5.06 1.29
N ASN A 62 -11.03 5.80 0.29
CA ASN A 62 -10.16 5.37 -0.80
C ASN A 62 -8.84 6.13 -0.71
N ILE A 63 -8.01 5.71 0.24
CA ILE A 63 -6.71 6.32 0.54
C ILE A 63 -5.75 6.01 -0.60
N TYR A 64 -4.98 6.96 -1.10
CA TYR A 64 -4.00 6.65 -2.14
C TYR A 64 -2.69 7.39 -1.97
N ALA A 65 -1.66 6.81 -2.58
CA ALA A 65 -0.36 7.47 -2.79
C ALA A 65 0.24 6.96 -4.10
N TYR A 66 1.01 7.81 -4.77
CA TYR A 66 1.77 7.43 -5.95
C TYR A 66 3.20 7.93 -5.88
N ARG A 67 4.10 7.24 -6.59
CA ARG A 67 5.48 7.66 -6.79
C ARG A 67 5.87 7.40 -8.23
N ILE A 68 6.20 8.45 -8.96
CA ILE A 68 6.65 8.41 -10.36
C ILE A 68 8.08 8.95 -10.39
N TYR A 69 9.01 8.18 -10.91
CA TYR A 69 10.41 8.58 -11.02
C TYR A 69 10.62 9.37 -12.31
N CYS A 70 11.13 10.59 -12.19
CA CYS A 70 11.46 11.48 -13.30
C CYS A 70 12.96 11.38 -13.58
N GLU A 71 13.34 10.66 -14.64
CA GLU A 71 14.75 10.42 -15.00
C GLU A 71 15.50 11.72 -15.34
N ASP A 72 14.84 12.67 -15.99
CA ASP A 72 15.39 13.97 -16.39
C ASP A 72 15.86 14.81 -15.19
N LYS A 73 15.08 14.80 -14.10
CA LYS A 73 15.32 15.59 -12.89
C LYS A 73 15.95 14.79 -11.75
N GLN A 74 16.14 13.48 -11.94
CA GLN A 74 16.63 12.56 -10.91
C GLN A 74 15.83 12.68 -9.60
N THR A 75 14.50 12.82 -9.70
CA THR A 75 13.62 13.07 -8.55
C THR A 75 12.28 12.34 -8.69
N PHE A 76 11.46 12.36 -7.64
CA PHE A 76 10.11 11.78 -7.65
C PHE A 76 9.04 12.85 -7.78
N LEU A 77 8.11 12.62 -8.70
CA LEU A 77 6.77 13.18 -8.65
C LEU A 77 5.89 12.26 -7.82
N GLN A 78 5.49 12.70 -6.63
CA GLN A 78 4.77 11.88 -5.67
C GLN A 78 3.82 12.73 -4.83
N ASP A 79 2.68 12.15 -4.48
CA ASP A 79 1.65 12.79 -3.66
C ASP A 79 0.76 11.71 -3.00
N CYS A 80 -0.12 12.13 -2.09
CA CYS A 80 -1.05 11.25 -1.38
C CYS A 80 -2.35 11.94 -0.97
N GLU A 81 -3.38 11.13 -0.74
CA GLU A 81 -4.70 11.59 -0.27
C GLU A 81 -5.23 10.63 0.80
N ASP A 82 -5.79 11.21 1.87
CA ASP A 82 -6.33 10.49 3.02
C ASP A 82 -7.79 10.03 2.78
N ASP A 83 -8.54 10.76 1.95
CA ASP A 83 -9.99 10.57 1.74
C ASP A 83 -10.77 10.48 3.07
N GLY A 84 -10.44 11.36 4.03
CA GLY A 84 -11.05 11.40 5.36
C GLY A 84 -10.49 10.40 6.38
N GLU A 85 -9.65 9.44 5.99
CA GLU A 85 -8.89 8.60 6.91
C GLU A 85 -7.63 9.35 7.38
N THR A 86 -7.79 10.29 8.31
CA THR A 86 -6.73 11.24 8.71
C THR A 86 -5.37 10.57 8.96
N ALA A 87 -4.35 11.11 8.30
CA ALA A 87 -2.95 10.70 8.30
C ALA A 87 -2.63 9.35 7.61
N ALA A 88 -3.57 8.74 6.89
CA ALA A 88 -3.34 7.45 6.23
C ALA A 88 -2.54 7.56 4.92
N GLY A 89 -2.85 8.52 4.06
CA GLY A 89 -2.18 8.79 2.79
C GLY A 89 -0.71 9.12 2.98
N GLY A 90 -0.39 10.02 3.92
CA GLY A 90 1.01 10.33 4.25
C GLY A 90 1.79 9.11 4.77
N ARG A 91 1.16 8.25 5.58
CA ARG A 91 1.78 7.00 6.05
C ARG A 91 1.95 5.98 4.93
N LEU A 92 1.00 5.90 4.00
CA LEU A 92 1.07 5.04 2.83
C LEU A 92 2.20 5.48 1.89
N LEU A 93 2.31 6.78 1.61
CA LEU A 93 3.42 7.33 0.84
C LEU A 93 4.77 7.06 1.53
N HIS A 94 4.85 7.25 2.84
CA HIS A 94 6.06 6.95 3.59
C HIS A 94 6.45 5.46 3.53
N LEU A 95 5.49 4.54 3.60
CA LEU A 95 5.72 3.12 3.37
C LEU A 95 6.33 2.87 1.98
N MET A 96 5.75 3.47 0.93
CA MET A 96 6.25 3.36 -0.44
C MET A 96 7.67 3.92 -0.59
N GLN A 97 8.00 5.00 0.13
CA GLN A 97 9.36 5.56 0.20
C GLN A 97 10.34 4.58 0.84
N ILE A 98 10.02 4.02 2.01
CA ILE A 98 10.86 3.03 2.70
C ILE A 98 11.12 1.80 1.83
N LEU A 99 10.08 1.31 1.13
CA LEU A 99 10.19 0.17 0.23
C LEU A 99 10.89 0.49 -1.10
N ASN A 100 11.27 1.75 -1.32
CA ASN A 100 11.90 2.26 -2.54
C ASN A 100 11.14 1.87 -3.83
N VAL A 101 9.81 1.93 -3.79
CA VAL A 101 8.97 1.56 -4.96
C VAL A 101 8.83 2.73 -5.92
N HIS A 102 8.96 2.47 -7.22
CA HIS A 102 8.94 3.49 -8.28
C HIS A 102 7.81 3.20 -9.28
N ASN A 103 7.33 4.24 -9.94
CA ASN A 103 6.38 4.19 -11.06
C ASN A 103 5.10 3.40 -10.75
N VAL A 104 4.48 3.74 -9.61
CA VAL A 104 3.32 3.00 -9.09
C VAL A 104 2.35 3.89 -8.32
N LEU A 105 1.06 3.65 -8.53
CA LEU A 105 -0.07 4.14 -7.74
C LEU A 105 -0.57 2.99 -6.88
N VAL A 106 -0.78 3.25 -5.59
CA VAL A 106 -1.45 2.34 -4.66
C VAL A 106 -2.67 3.05 -4.07
N VAL A 107 -3.83 2.41 -4.18
CA VAL A 107 -5.09 2.81 -3.53
C VAL A 107 -5.46 1.75 -2.51
N VAL A 108 -5.80 2.15 -1.29
CA VAL A 108 -6.32 1.26 -0.26
C VAL A 108 -7.74 1.67 0.07
N SER A 109 -8.70 0.86 -0.35
CA SER A 109 -10.11 1.03 -0.02
C SER A 109 -10.38 0.43 1.35
N ARG A 110 -11.03 1.20 2.23
CA ARG A 110 -11.55 0.77 3.52
C ARG A 110 -13.07 0.84 3.52
N TRP A 111 -13.72 -0.26 3.87
CA TRP A 111 -15.14 -0.30 4.22
C TRP A 111 -15.29 -0.38 5.73
N TYR A 112 -15.82 0.67 6.36
CA TYR A 112 -15.97 0.74 7.81
C TYR A 112 -17.04 -0.22 8.32
N GLY A 113 -16.69 -1.03 9.31
CA GLY A 113 -17.57 -2.06 9.87
C GLY A 113 -18.43 -1.63 11.07
N GLY A 114 -18.44 -0.35 11.43
CA GLY A 114 -19.15 0.16 12.61
C GLY A 114 -18.35 0.09 13.92
N ILE A 115 -17.11 -0.43 13.90
CA ILE A 115 -16.24 -0.53 15.09
C ILE A 115 -14.95 0.26 14.86
N LEU A 116 -14.67 1.21 15.75
CA LEU A 116 -13.44 1.99 15.72
C LEU A 116 -12.22 1.10 16.01
N LEU A 117 -11.30 1.00 15.04
CA LEU A 117 -10.08 0.21 15.20
C LEU A 117 -8.94 0.97 15.89
N GLY A 118 -9.08 2.30 16.06
CA GLY A 118 -8.00 3.13 16.56
C GLY A 118 -6.74 2.99 15.69
N PRO A 119 -5.54 2.86 16.28
CA PRO A 119 -4.29 2.71 15.52
C PRO A 119 -4.19 1.47 14.63
N ASP A 120 -4.97 0.41 14.90
CA ASP A 120 -4.85 -0.86 14.15
C ASP A 120 -5.23 -0.71 12.67
N ARG A 121 -6.11 0.24 12.32
CA ARG A 121 -6.45 0.52 10.92
C ARG A 121 -5.23 0.84 10.07
N PHE A 122 -4.26 1.57 10.62
CA PHE A 122 -3.02 1.92 9.90
C PHE A 122 -2.15 0.69 9.67
N LYS A 123 -2.18 -0.30 10.58
CA LYS A 123 -1.49 -1.58 10.36
C LYS A 123 -2.11 -2.31 9.17
N HIS A 124 -3.44 -2.37 9.09
CA HIS A 124 -4.14 -3.04 7.98
C HIS A 124 -3.93 -2.32 6.65
N ILE A 125 -4.01 -0.99 6.62
CA ILE A 125 -3.72 -0.18 5.42
C ILE A 125 -2.33 -0.48 4.89
N ASN A 126 -1.32 -0.39 5.76
CA ASN A 126 0.08 -0.64 5.39
C ASN A 126 0.33 -2.10 4.99
N ASN A 127 -0.35 -3.07 5.62
CA ASN A 127 -0.19 -4.48 5.30
C ASN A 127 -0.81 -4.82 3.93
N CYS A 128 -2.03 -4.34 3.63
CA CYS A 128 -2.63 -4.50 2.31
C CYS A 128 -1.72 -3.93 1.21
N ALA A 129 -1.23 -2.69 1.40
CA ALA A 129 -0.33 -2.05 0.45
C ALA A 129 0.99 -2.80 0.27
N ARG A 130 1.64 -3.21 1.37
CA ARG A 130 2.89 -3.98 1.29
C ARG A 130 2.69 -5.31 0.58
N ASN A 131 1.62 -6.05 0.90
CA ASN A 131 1.38 -7.37 0.32
C ASN A 131 1.26 -7.28 -1.21
N ILE A 132 0.45 -6.36 -1.73
CA ILE A 132 0.30 -6.22 -3.19
C ILE A 132 1.59 -5.73 -3.86
N LEU A 133 2.36 -4.84 -3.21
CA LEU A 133 3.66 -4.39 -3.74
C LEU A 133 4.66 -5.55 -3.84
N VAL A 134 4.66 -6.46 -2.86
CA VAL A 134 5.50 -7.66 -2.89
C VAL A 134 5.01 -8.64 -3.94
N GLU A 135 3.70 -8.93 -3.99
CA GLU A 135 3.08 -9.84 -4.96
C GLU A 135 3.33 -9.39 -6.41
N GLN A 136 3.34 -8.07 -6.66
CA GLN A 136 3.61 -7.48 -7.97
C GLN A 136 5.10 -7.14 -8.20
N ASN A 137 6.01 -7.62 -7.35
CA ASN A 137 7.46 -7.48 -7.48
C ASN A 137 7.99 -6.02 -7.51
N TYR A 138 7.31 -5.09 -6.84
CA TYR A 138 7.77 -3.69 -6.72
C TYR A 138 8.82 -3.49 -5.62
N THR A 139 9.01 -4.47 -4.75
CA THR A 139 9.94 -4.36 -3.62
C THR A 139 11.20 -5.16 -3.91
N ASN A 140 12.36 -4.52 -3.86
CA ASN A 140 13.67 -5.18 -3.87
C ASN A 140 13.97 -5.78 -2.48
N ILE A 141 13.09 -6.65 -1.98
CA ILE A 141 13.39 -7.42 -0.77
C ILE A 141 14.38 -8.50 -1.19
N SER A 142 15.66 -8.15 -1.13
CA SER A 142 16.71 -9.15 -0.91
C SER A 142 16.26 -10.00 0.27
N GLN A 143 16.15 -11.32 0.08
CA GLN A 143 15.68 -12.33 1.05
C GLN A 143 16.49 -12.32 2.37
N ASN A 144 16.38 -11.28 3.18
CA ASN A 144 17.17 -11.10 4.40
C ASN A 144 16.34 -10.42 5.50
N SER A 145 15.19 -10.99 5.84
CA SER A 145 14.53 -10.75 7.14
C SER A 145 13.40 -11.75 7.45
N SER A 146 13.66 -13.04 7.25
CA SER A 146 12.91 -14.11 7.94
C SER A 146 13.67 -14.51 9.21
N LYS A 147 13.53 -13.71 10.28
CA LYS A 147 13.75 -14.21 11.64
C LYS A 147 12.45 -14.06 12.44
N PRO A 148 11.79 -15.17 12.84
CA PRO A 148 10.68 -15.11 13.76
C PRO A 148 11.17 -14.68 15.14
N LEU A 149 10.45 -13.75 15.79
CA LEU A 149 10.67 -13.39 17.18
C LEU A 149 10.55 -14.64 18.07
N GLY A 150 11.68 -15.06 18.64
CA GLY A 150 11.76 -16.17 19.58
C GLY A 150 10.99 -15.89 20.88
N LYS A 151 10.19 -16.89 21.29
CA LYS A 151 9.56 -16.99 22.61
C LYS A 151 10.63 -16.99 23.71
N ASN A 152 10.71 -15.95 24.53
CA ASN A 152 11.47 -16.00 25.78
C ASN A 152 10.61 -16.57 26.91
N LYS A 153 10.78 -17.88 27.16
CA LYS A 153 10.31 -18.60 28.35
C LYS A 153 11.25 -18.25 29.51
N ARG A 154 10.84 -17.38 30.43
CA ARG A 154 11.55 -17.17 31.70
C ARG A 154 11.09 -18.21 32.73
N MET A 155 11.94 -19.22 32.97
CA MET A 155 11.93 -20.05 34.18
C MET A 155 13.08 -19.61 35.10
N ARG A 156 12.79 -19.32 36.37
CA ARG A 156 13.75 -19.36 37.49
C ARG A 156 12.95 -19.47 38.80
N LYS A 157 12.85 -20.68 39.35
CA LYS A 157 13.69 -21.32 40.39
C LYS A 157 13.17 -21.06 41.82
N GLU A 158 12.45 -22.06 42.33
CA GLU A 158 12.17 -22.27 43.74
C GLU A 158 13.48 -22.42 44.53
N LYS A 159 13.57 -21.77 45.69
CA LYS A 159 14.61 -22.00 46.71
C LYS A 159 13.99 -22.85 47.82
N LYS A 160 14.41 -24.12 47.92
CA LYS A 160 14.23 -24.96 49.11
C LYS A 160 15.03 -24.37 50.27
N LYS A 161 14.40 -24.11 51.40
CA LYS A 161 15.05 -24.04 52.72
C LYS A 161 14.85 -25.39 53.39
N ALA A 162 15.95 -26.05 53.75
CA ALA A 162 15.99 -27.13 54.72
C ALA A 162 16.63 -26.57 56.00
N GLU A 163 16.17 -27.11 57.12
CA GLU A 163 16.37 -26.69 58.50
C GLU A 163 17.84 -26.76 58.97
N HIS A 164 18.17 -25.94 59.96
CA HIS A 164 18.81 -26.42 61.18
C HIS A 164 18.34 -25.61 62.39
#